data_AF-A0A679HNE6-F1
#
_entry.id   AF-A0A679HNE6-F1
#
_cell.length_a   1.000
_cell.length_b   1.000
_cell.length_c   1.000
_cell.angle_alpha   90.00
_cell.angle_beta   90.00
_cell.angle_gamma   90.00
#
_symmetry.space_group_name_H-M   'P 1'
#
loop_
_entity.id
_entity.type
_entity.pdbx_description
1 polymer ?
#
loop_
_entity_poly.entity_id
_entity_poly.type
_entity_poly.pdbx_seq_one_letter_code
_entity_poly.pdbx_strand_id
1 'polypeptide(L)'
;MERLRKQQLLEQSIYGAIWTVIFLLPLIGGYFAVSGGLEKEEIRVIVHDSWLSILPFFVLFLLNNYGLVPYFLFKKKYWYYIISLVFLISTACWVIPDSSMERFPKEFRYRDLRKGKGKSQRDLIIKMREKARQEESVHWEAPQANDPVLEKPQRPGGFSKPTLYPIPPFTIRYLIHCVIAFLMVGFNIAVKLFFKSFRDEEMLKELEHQRLQSELQYLKYQINPHFFMNTLNNIHALVDIDTGKAKSTIVELSKLMRYVLYEASNKTILLLREVQFLENYVTLMSLRYPEKVSIEKNFPLEVPEVQIPPLLFISFVENAFKHGVSYRKESFVHVVMQLEEGNRLAFRCTNSTGTSSDEQHHGIGLENIRKRLRLLFGNDYTLSITEEYDKFDVLLIIPLL
;
A
#
# COMPACT_ATOMS: atom_id res chain seq x y z
N MET A 1 -4.36 10.98 9.02
CA MET A 1 -4.08 10.74 10.46
C MET A 1 -5.05 9.71 11.07
N GLU A 2 -6.37 9.93 11.03
CA GLU A 2 -7.35 9.03 11.67
C GLU A 2 -7.41 7.61 11.08
N ARG A 3 -7.32 7.48 9.75
CA ARG A 3 -7.32 6.16 9.07
C ARG A 3 -6.06 5.34 9.35
N LEU A 4 -4.90 5.99 9.37
CA LEU A 4 -3.62 5.37 9.73
C LEU A 4 -3.66 4.81 11.16
N ARG A 5 -4.31 5.55 12.08
CA ARG A 5 -4.57 5.10 13.45
C ARG A 5 -5.53 3.90 13.48
N LYS A 6 -6.59 3.87 12.66
CA LYS A 6 -7.50 2.72 12.54
C LYS A 6 -6.78 1.45 12.06
N GLN A 7 -5.91 1.56 11.06
CA GLN A 7 -5.10 0.43 10.58
C GLN A 7 -4.12 -0.09 11.64
N GLN A 8 -3.48 0.80 12.39
CA GLN A 8 -2.62 0.41 13.52
C GLN A 8 -3.41 -0.28 14.64
N LEU A 9 -4.61 0.20 14.96
CA LEU A 9 -5.49 -0.43 15.93
C LEU A 9 -5.95 -1.82 15.46
N LEU A 10 -6.25 -1.99 14.17
CA LEU A 10 -6.56 -3.29 13.59
C LEU A 10 -5.38 -4.25 13.69
N GLU A 11 -4.18 -3.83 13.28
CA GLU A 11 -2.94 -4.61 13.41
C GLU A 11 -2.72 -5.07 14.87
N GLN A 12 -2.86 -4.16 15.84
CA GLN A 12 -2.73 -4.47 17.27
C GLN A 12 -3.84 -5.37 17.80
N SER A 13 -5.07 -5.21 17.34
CA SER A 13 -6.21 -6.05 17.74
C SER A 13 -6.03 -7.50 17.30
N ILE A 14 -5.48 -7.73 16.10
CA ILE A 14 -5.16 -9.08 15.59
C ILE A 14 -4.10 -9.73 16.48
N TYR A 15 -3.03 -9.00 16.82
CA TYR A 15 -2.00 -9.50 17.73
C TYR A 15 -2.57 -9.81 19.12
N GLY A 16 -3.41 -8.93 19.67
CA GLY A 16 -4.08 -9.16 20.95
C GLY A 16 -4.96 -10.41 20.95
N ALA A 17 -5.75 -10.62 19.90
CA ALA A 17 -6.61 -11.80 19.76
C ALA A 17 -5.79 -13.10 19.68
N ILE A 18 -4.74 -13.13 18.86
CA ILE A 18 -3.87 -14.29 18.70
C ILE A 18 -3.21 -14.66 20.04
N TRP A 19 -2.62 -13.70 20.72
CA TRP A 19 -1.95 -13.95 22.00
C TRP A 19 -2.94 -14.37 23.09
N THR A 20 -4.15 -13.82 23.10
CA THR A 20 -5.21 -14.25 24.03
C THR A 20 -5.55 -15.72 23.83
N VAL A 21 -5.71 -16.17 22.58
CA VAL A 21 -5.95 -17.59 22.28
C VAL A 21 -4.76 -18.47 22.74
N ILE A 22 -3.52 -18.04 22.46
CA ILE A 22 -2.31 -18.78 22.85
C ILE A 22 -2.22 -18.94 24.38
N PHE A 23 -2.52 -17.90 25.14
CA PHE A 23 -2.48 -17.96 26.62
C PHE A 23 -3.63 -18.77 27.23
N LEU A 24 -4.76 -18.92 26.53
CA LEU A 24 -5.91 -19.73 26.96
C LEU A 24 -5.74 -21.23 26.66
N LEU A 25 -4.93 -21.62 25.67
CA LEU A 25 -4.73 -23.02 25.28
C LEU A 25 -4.33 -23.95 26.46
N PRO A 26 -3.39 -23.57 27.35
CA PRO A 26 -3.06 -24.39 28.52
C PRO A 26 -4.24 -24.63 29.46
N LEU A 27 -5.13 -23.64 29.63
CA LEU A 27 -6.31 -23.77 30.50
C LEU A 27 -7.33 -24.74 29.90
N ILE A 28 -7.53 -24.68 28.58
CA ILE A 28 -8.40 -25.61 27.86
C ILE A 28 -7.85 -27.04 27.96
N GLY A 29 -6.54 -27.21 27.74
CA GLY A 29 -5.88 -28.50 27.90
C GLY A 29 -5.99 -29.05 29.34
N GLY A 30 -5.83 -28.17 30.33
CA GLY A 30 -6.03 -28.50 31.74
C GLY A 30 -7.46 -28.94 32.06
N TYR A 31 -8.47 -28.29 31.47
CA TYR A 31 -9.87 -28.68 31.63
C TYR A 31 -10.15 -30.08 31.08
N PHE A 32 -9.65 -30.41 29.88
CA PHE A 32 -9.79 -31.75 29.31
C PHE A 32 -9.03 -32.82 30.12
N ALA A 33 -7.91 -32.45 30.72
CA ALA A 33 -7.14 -33.30 31.62
C ALA A 33 -7.92 -33.67 32.90
N VAL A 34 -8.73 -32.76 33.46
CA VAL A 34 -9.62 -33.06 34.61
C VAL A 34 -10.61 -34.18 34.24
N SER A 35 -11.22 -34.09 33.06
CA SER A 35 -12.14 -35.12 32.56
C SER A 35 -11.47 -36.47 32.29
N GLY A 36 -10.14 -36.51 32.18
CA GLY A 36 -9.32 -37.72 32.02
C GLY A 36 -8.85 -38.35 33.35
N GLY A 37 -9.21 -37.79 34.50
CA GLY A 37 -8.89 -38.35 35.82
C GLY A 37 -7.61 -37.84 36.49
N LEU A 38 -7.01 -36.74 36.00
CA LEU A 38 -5.84 -36.11 36.63
C LEU A 38 -6.24 -35.28 37.86
N GLU A 39 -5.38 -35.28 38.89
CA GLU A 39 -5.60 -34.48 40.10
C GLU A 39 -5.46 -32.97 39.82
N LYS A 40 -6.20 -32.13 40.55
CA LYS A 40 -6.24 -30.68 40.34
C LYS A 40 -4.86 -30.03 40.52
N GLU A 41 -4.06 -30.57 41.42
CA GLU A 41 -2.69 -30.15 41.73
C GLU A 41 -1.75 -30.41 40.55
N GLU A 42 -1.85 -31.56 39.91
CA GLU A 42 -1.04 -31.93 38.73
C GLU A 42 -1.37 -31.02 37.53
N ILE A 43 -2.65 -30.69 37.35
CA ILE A 43 -3.10 -29.80 36.27
C ILE A 43 -2.58 -28.38 36.48
N ARG A 44 -2.59 -27.87 37.73
CA ARG A 44 -2.06 -26.53 38.03
C ARG A 44 -0.58 -26.42 37.65
N VAL A 45 0.20 -27.46 37.92
CA VAL A 45 1.62 -27.52 37.54
C VAL A 45 1.79 -27.56 36.02
N ILE A 46 0.99 -28.38 35.31
CA ILE A 46 1.03 -28.45 33.83
C ILE A 46 0.70 -27.09 33.19
N VAL A 47 -0.33 -26.40 33.67
CA VAL A 47 -0.73 -25.08 33.16
C VAL A 47 0.37 -24.05 33.41
N HIS A 48 0.91 -24.02 34.63
CA HIS A 48 2.00 -23.10 35.00
C HIS A 48 3.25 -23.31 34.14
N ASP A 49 3.69 -24.55 33.97
CA ASP A 49 4.84 -24.90 33.13
C ASP A 49 4.60 -24.51 31.66
N SER A 50 3.37 -24.70 31.19
CA SER A 50 2.99 -24.31 29.83
C SER A 50 3.12 -22.80 29.63
N TRP A 51 2.65 -21.99 30.58
CA TRP A 51 2.84 -20.53 30.52
C TRP A 51 4.32 -20.12 30.59
N LEU A 52 5.12 -20.78 31.43
CA LEU A 52 6.56 -20.54 31.49
C LEU A 52 7.25 -20.85 30.15
N SER A 53 6.77 -21.84 29.41
CA SER A 53 7.27 -22.16 28.07
C SER A 53 6.83 -21.17 26.98
N ILE A 54 5.67 -20.52 27.14
CA ILE A 54 5.11 -19.53 26.18
C ILE A 54 5.75 -18.14 26.35
N LEU A 55 6.08 -17.73 27.58
CA LEU A 55 6.60 -16.39 27.89
C LEU A 55 7.83 -15.96 27.07
N PRO A 56 8.87 -16.80 26.86
CA PRO A 56 10.02 -16.45 26.02
C PRO A 56 9.63 -16.13 24.57
N PHE A 57 8.65 -16.83 24.01
CA PHE A 57 8.12 -16.52 22.68
C PHE A 57 7.35 -15.20 22.67
N PHE A 58 6.56 -14.91 23.70
CA PHE A 58 5.86 -13.63 23.81
C PHE A 58 6.84 -12.44 23.85
N VAL A 59 7.91 -12.56 24.64
CA VAL A 59 8.97 -11.55 24.71
C VAL A 59 9.68 -11.41 23.35
N LEU A 60 10.00 -12.53 22.67
CA LEU A 60 10.57 -12.51 21.32
C LEU A 60 9.65 -11.77 20.32
N PHE A 61 8.34 -12.03 20.38
CA PHE A 61 7.36 -11.33 19.56
C PHE A 61 7.37 -9.82 19.83
N LEU A 62 7.34 -9.39 21.09
CA LEU A 62 7.32 -7.96 21.44
C LEU A 62 8.59 -7.26 20.97
N LEU A 63 9.76 -7.84 21.22
CA LEU A 63 11.04 -7.27 20.83
C LEU A 63 11.21 -7.22 19.31
N ASN A 64 10.78 -8.26 18.59
CA ASN A 64 10.80 -8.26 17.13
C ASN A 64 9.82 -7.21 16.56
N ASN A 65 8.59 -7.22 17.05
CA ASN A 65 7.51 -6.39 16.51
C ASN A 65 7.75 -4.90 16.79
N TYR A 66 8.08 -4.51 18.01
CA TYR A 66 8.21 -3.10 18.39
C TYR A 66 9.65 -2.57 18.31
N GLY A 67 10.66 -3.44 18.34
CA GLY A 67 12.08 -3.06 18.26
C GLY A 67 12.70 -3.33 16.88
N LEU A 68 12.92 -4.62 16.56
CA LEU A 68 13.74 -5.01 15.41
C LEU A 68 13.12 -4.62 14.06
N VAL A 69 11.82 -4.84 13.88
CA VAL A 69 11.15 -4.56 12.60
C VAL A 69 11.13 -3.06 12.28
N PRO A 70 10.68 -2.16 13.16
CA PRO A 70 10.68 -0.72 12.86
C PRO A 70 12.09 -0.15 12.69
N TYR A 71 13.07 -0.63 13.47
CA TYR A 71 14.40 -0.03 13.50
C TYR A 71 15.30 -0.53 12.36
N PHE A 72 15.23 -1.81 12.00
CA PHE A 72 16.10 -2.42 10.99
C PHE A 72 15.35 -2.78 9.70
N LEU A 73 14.25 -3.52 9.78
CA LEU A 73 13.55 -4.04 8.59
C LEU A 73 12.99 -2.90 7.74
N PHE A 74 12.29 -1.94 8.36
CA PHE A 74 11.70 -0.81 7.63
C PHE A 74 12.73 0.18 7.12
N LYS A 75 13.92 0.25 7.73
CA LYS A 75 15.05 1.06 7.28
C LYS A 75 15.95 0.33 6.27
N LYS A 76 15.51 -0.81 5.72
CA LYS A 76 16.27 -1.65 4.75
C LYS A 76 17.64 -2.14 5.27
N LYS A 77 17.83 -2.18 6.59
CA LYS A 77 19.06 -2.68 7.24
C LYS A 77 18.96 -4.18 7.51
N TYR A 78 18.81 -4.98 6.45
CA TYR A 78 18.45 -6.41 6.55
C TYR A 78 19.50 -7.26 7.28
N TRP A 79 20.79 -7.01 7.08
CA TRP A 79 21.86 -7.77 7.75
C TRP A 79 21.81 -7.63 9.29
N TYR A 80 21.64 -6.39 9.78
CA TYR A 80 21.48 -6.14 11.22
C TYR A 80 20.22 -6.78 11.79
N TYR A 81 19.13 -6.81 11.00
CA TYR A 81 17.90 -7.49 11.37
C TYR A 81 18.11 -9.01 11.54
N ILE A 82 18.72 -9.67 10.54
CA ILE A 82 18.94 -11.12 10.55
C ILE A 82 19.82 -11.54 11.73
N ILE A 83 20.94 -10.83 11.95
CA ILE A 83 21.87 -11.15 13.05
C ILE A 83 21.16 -10.98 14.41
N SER A 84 20.46 -9.86 14.60
CA SER A 84 19.73 -9.59 15.84
C SER A 84 18.61 -10.60 16.08
N LEU A 85 17.92 -11.01 15.01
CA LEU A 85 16.83 -11.98 15.09
C LEU A 85 17.33 -13.37 15.46
N VAL A 86 18.41 -13.85 14.83
CA VAL A 86 19.02 -15.15 15.15
C VAL A 86 19.48 -15.19 16.61
N PHE A 87 20.09 -14.10 17.10
CA PHE A 87 20.46 -13.96 18.50
C PHE A 87 19.24 -14.01 19.43
N LEU A 88 18.15 -13.33 19.08
CA LEU A 88 16.92 -13.31 19.88
C LEU A 88 16.21 -14.68 19.91
N ILE A 89 16.19 -15.39 18.78
CA ILE A 89 15.62 -16.75 18.71
C ILE A 89 16.45 -17.73 19.54
N SER A 90 17.78 -17.67 19.44
CA SER A 90 18.68 -18.57 20.18
C SER A 90 18.56 -18.36 21.70
N THR A 91 18.51 -17.10 22.14
CA THR A 91 18.32 -16.77 23.57
C THR A 91 16.94 -17.20 24.07
N ALA A 92 15.87 -16.98 23.29
CA ALA A 92 14.52 -17.43 23.65
C ALA A 92 14.43 -18.96 23.79
N CYS A 93 15.06 -19.72 22.89
CA CYS A 93 15.06 -21.19 22.95
C CYS A 93 15.90 -21.76 24.11
N TRP A 94 16.95 -21.04 24.55
CA TRP A 94 17.79 -21.46 25.67
C TRP A 94 17.09 -21.30 27.03
N VAL A 95 16.30 -20.24 27.21
CA VAL A 95 15.67 -19.88 28.50
C VAL A 95 14.55 -20.84 28.92
N ILE A 96 14.02 -21.65 28.01
CA ILE A 96 12.88 -22.52 28.27
C ILE A 96 13.28 -23.66 29.23
N PRO A 97 12.65 -23.75 30.43
CA PRO A 97 13.02 -24.73 31.45
C PRO A 97 12.82 -26.18 30.99
N ASP A 98 13.67 -27.09 31.47
CA ASP A 98 13.52 -28.53 31.28
C ASP A 98 12.52 -29.13 32.28
N SER A 99 11.23 -29.00 32.04
CA SER A 99 10.18 -29.64 32.86
C SER A 99 10.04 -31.15 32.63
N SER A 100 10.77 -31.72 31.66
CA SER A 100 10.65 -33.14 31.31
C SER A 100 11.54 -34.06 32.17
N MET A 101 12.61 -33.52 32.76
CA MET A 101 13.61 -34.33 33.47
C MET A 101 13.16 -34.77 34.87
N GLU A 102 12.13 -34.14 35.44
CA GLU A 102 11.56 -34.51 36.74
C GLU A 102 10.38 -35.50 36.65
N ARG A 103 9.80 -35.68 35.45
CA ARG A 103 8.54 -36.42 35.25
C ARG A 103 8.72 -37.93 35.03
N PHE A 104 9.96 -38.41 34.90
CA PHE A 104 10.26 -39.83 34.81
C PHE A 104 10.49 -40.43 36.22
N PRO A 105 9.89 -41.60 36.54
CA PRO A 105 10.17 -42.33 37.77
C PRO A 105 11.70 -42.47 37.97
N LYS A 106 12.18 -42.46 39.22
CA LYS A 106 13.63 -42.57 39.53
C LYS A 106 14.31 -43.74 38.80
N GLU A 107 13.56 -44.79 38.50
CA GLU A 107 13.97 -45.99 37.76
C GLU A 107 14.38 -45.73 36.30
N PHE A 108 13.86 -44.68 35.66
CA PHE A 108 14.18 -44.30 34.27
C PHE A 108 15.23 -43.20 34.19
N ARG A 109 15.79 -42.74 35.32
CA ARG A 109 16.87 -41.75 35.36
C ARG A 109 18.18 -42.42 34.95
N TYR A 110 18.78 -41.98 33.86
CA TYR A 110 20.03 -42.50 33.25
C TYR A 110 21.27 -42.51 34.19
N ARG A 111 21.14 -42.01 35.42
CA ARG A 111 22.25 -41.83 36.37
C ARG A 111 22.56 -43.08 37.20
N ASP A 112 21.61 -44.01 37.38
CA ASP A 112 21.80 -45.19 38.25
C ASP A 112 22.21 -46.48 37.52
N LEU A 113 22.12 -46.53 36.18
CA LEU A 113 22.61 -47.69 35.39
C LEU A 113 24.14 -47.84 35.39
N ARG A 114 24.89 -46.86 35.93
CA ARG A 114 26.37 -46.87 35.91
C ARG A 114 27.03 -47.38 37.19
N LYS A 115 26.26 -47.69 38.25
CA LYS A 115 26.78 -48.23 39.52
C LYS A 115 26.24 -49.64 39.79
N GLY A 116 26.53 -50.58 38.90
CA GLY A 116 26.20 -51.99 39.07
C GLY A 116 27.27 -52.89 38.47
N LYS A 117 28.25 -53.28 39.30
CA LYS A 117 29.20 -54.41 39.14
C LYS A 117 29.66 -54.72 37.71
N GLY A 118 30.86 -54.23 37.38
CA GLY A 118 31.72 -54.85 36.38
C GLY A 118 32.18 -56.25 36.81
N LYS A 119 31.29 -57.24 36.70
CA LYS A 119 31.68 -58.60 36.34
C LYS A 119 31.17 -58.81 34.93
N SER A 120 32.12 -58.89 34.00
CA SER A 120 31.86 -58.96 32.58
C SER A 120 30.87 -60.08 32.30
N GLN A 121 29.84 -59.78 31.51
CA GLN A 121 28.87 -60.75 30.97
C GLN A 121 29.58 -61.96 30.32
N ARG A 122 30.86 -61.79 29.92
CA ARG A 122 31.75 -62.87 29.47
C ARG A 122 32.08 -63.90 30.56
N ASP A 123 32.31 -63.49 31.81
CA ASP A 123 32.68 -64.41 32.90
C ASP A 123 31.53 -65.36 33.27
N LEU A 124 30.30 -64.88 33.15
CA LEU A 124 29.10 -65.69 33.37
C LEU A 124 28.92 -66.73 32.25
N ILE A 125 29.18 -66.34 31.01
CA ILE A 125 29.13 -67.23 29.84
C ILE A 125 30.26 -68.27 29.89
N ILE A 126 31.45 -67.88 30.34
CA ILE A 126 32.59 -68.79 30.54
C ILE A 126 32.27 -69.83 31.62
N LYS A 127 31.73 -69.41 32.78
CA LYS A 127 31.29 -70.34 33.83
C LYS A 127 30.18 -71.29 33.38
N MET A 128 29.21 -70.83 32.59
CA MET A 128 28.15 -71.71 32.08
C MET A 128 28.68 -72.73 31.08
N ARG A 129 29.67 -72.35 30.24
CA ARG A 129 30.34 -73.27 29.30
C ARG A 129 31.26 -74.28 29.99
N GLU A 130 31.93 -73.89 31.06
CA GLU A 130 32.75 -74.80 31.86
C GLU A 130 31.87 -75.81 32.62
N LYS A 131 30.73 -75.37 33.16
CA LYS A 131 29.77 -76.25 33.83
C LYS A 131 29.15 -77.28 32.87
N ALA A 132 28.75 -76.85 31.68
CA ALA A 132 28.23 -77.75 30.64
C ALA A 132 29.27 -78.76 30.12
N ARG A 133 30.57 -78.42 30.20
CA ARG A 133 31.68 -79.31 29.83
C ARG A 133 32.01 -80.32 30.93
N GLN A 134 31.71 -79.99 32.19
CA GLN A 134 31.85 -80.90 33.32
C GLN A 134 30.67 -81.88 33.45
N GLU A 135 29.49 -81.50 32.94
CA GLU A 135 28.27 -82.32 32.95
C GLU A 135 28.16 -83.27 31.73
N GLU A 136 29.21 -83.39 30.91
CA GLU A 136 29.29 -84.29 29.75
C GLU A 136 29.49 -85.75 30.19
N SER A 137 28.51 -86.31 30.90
CA SER A 137 28.33 -87.74 31.09
C SER A 137 26.85 -88.06 31.27
N VAL A 138 26.03 -87.88 30.22
CA VAL A 138 24.66 -88.37 30.22
C VAL A 138 24.34 -89.06 28.90
N HIS A 139 24.04 -90.33 29.03
CA HIS A 139 23.62 -91.27 28.00
C HIS A 139 22.30 -90.82 27.37
N TRP A 140 22.22 -90.77 26.04
CA TRP A 140 20.96 -90.50 25.34
C TRP A 140 20.21 -91.82 25.04
N GLU A 141 19.18 -92.14 25.81
CA GLU A 141 18.10 -93.02 25.35
C GLU A 141 16.96 -92.17 24.78
N ALA A 142 16.44 -92.57 23.62
CA ALA A 142 15.36 -91.87 22.94
C ALA A 142 13.99 -92.22 23.57
N PRO A 143 13.17 -91.25 24.02
CA PRO A 143 11.84 -91.56 24.55
C PRO A 143 10.84 -91.94 23.45
N GLN A 144 10.02 -92.96 23.71
CA GLN A 144 8.93 -93.41 22.85
C GLN A 144 7.79 -92.38 22.77
N ALA A 145 7.17 -92.30 21.59
CA ALA A 145 6.04 -91.45 21.29
C ALA A 145 4.78 -91.96 22.02
N ASN A 146 4.44 -91.35 23.16
CA ASN A 146 3.08 -91.14 23.67
C ASN A 146 3.16 -90.51 25.07
N ASP A 147 3.20 -89.17 25.16
CA ASP A 147 2.79 -88.40 26.34
C ASP A 147 2.60 -86.89 25.98
N PRO A 148 1.78 -86.14 26.73
CA PRO A 148 1.01 -85.01 26.22
C PRO A 148 1.75 -83.66 26.28
N VAL A 149 1.54 -82.84 25.24
CA VAL A 149 1.82 -81.40 25.12
C VAL A 149 3.14 -80.94 25.76
N LEU A 150 4.24 -81.03 25.00
CA LEU A 150 5.42 -80.21 25.26
C LEU A 150 5.03 -78.72 25.15
N GLU A 151 5.05 -78.00 26.27
CA GLU A 151 5.25 -76.55 26.24
C GLU A 151 6.51 -76.25 25.42
N LYS A 152 6.35 -75.47 24.35
CA LYS A 152 7.48 -74.99 23.55
C LYS A 152 8.49 -74.32 24.50
N PRO A 153 9.79 -74.64 24.44
CA PRO A 153 10.78 -73.93 25.23
C PRO A 153 10.69 -72.43 24.92
N GLN A 154 10.42 -71.63 25.95
CA GLN A 154 10.45 -70.18 25.84
C GLN A 154 11.84 -69.77 25.35
N ARG A 155 11.89 -69.10 24.20
CA ARG A 155 13.13 -68.55 23.65
C ARG A 155 13.79 -67.68 24.73
N PRO A 156 15.12 -67.77 24.94
CA PRO A 156 15.82 -66.85 25.82
C PRO A 156 15.50 -65.42 25.37
N GLY A 157 15.10 -64.58 26.34
CA GLY A 157 14.47 -63.28 26.13
C GLY A 157 14.98 -62.53 24.91
N GLY A 158 14.06 -62.22 23.99
CA GLY A 158 14.38 -61.46 22.79
C GLY A 158 15.09 -60.17 23.16
N PHE A 159 16.28 -59.97 22.60
CA PHE A 159 16.95 -58.69 22.63
C PHE A 159 15.96 -57.60 22.21
N SER A 160 15.75 -56.60 23.06
CA SER A 160 15.09 -55.36 22.65
C SER A 160 15.80 -54.86 21.39
N LYS A 161 15.06 -54.71 20.28
CA LYS A 161 15.58 -54.15 19.03
C LYS A 161 16.36 -52.87 19.38
N PRO A 162 17.60 -52.67 18.90
CA PRO A 162 18.30 -51.41 19.13
C PRO A 162 17.46 -50.31 18.48
N THR A 163 16.87 -49.44 19.30
CA THR A 163 16.22 -48.23 18.81
C THR A 163 17.27 -47.45 18.03
N LEU A 164 16.96 -47.19 16.76
CA LEU A 164 17.78 -46.40 15.84
C LEU A 164 18.08 -45.04 16.48
N TYR A 165 19.34 -44.80 16.85
CA TYR A 165 19.94 -43.58 17.41
C TYR A 165 19.13 -42.81 18.48
N PRO A 166 19.56 -42.77 19.77
CA PRO A 166 19.00 -41.84 20.73
C PRO A 166 19.60 -40.46 20.45
N ILE A 167 19.00 -39.70 19.55
CA ILE A 167 19.16 -38.25 19.55
C ILE A 167 18.82 -37.79 20.98
N PRO A 168 19.72 -37.11 21.73
CA PRO A 168 19.45 -36.73 23.10
C PRO A 168 18.13 -35.95 23.14
N PRO A 169 17.17 -36.26 24.04
CA PRO A 169 15.83 -35.64 24.05
C PRO A 169 15.87 -34.10 24.07
N PHE A 170 16.95 -33.53 24.61
CA PHE A 170 17.25 -32.10 24.57
C PHE A 170 17.33 -31.51 23.15
N THR A 171 17.92 -32.22 22.19
CA THR A 171 18.15 -31.71 20.83
C THR A 171 16.88 -31.70 19.96
N ILE A 172 16.01 -32.71 20.09
CA ILE A 172 14.68 -32.72 19.45
C ILE A 172 13.82 -31.59 20.01
N ARG A 173 13.85 -31.40 21.34
CA ARG A 173 13.12 -30.30 21.98
C ARG A 173 13.60 -28.93 21.52
N TYR A 174 14.91 -28.71 21.49
CA TYR A 174 15.49 -27.45 21.02
C TYR A 174 15.07 -27.17 19.57
N LEU A 175 15.09 -28.19 18.70
CA LEU A 175 14.63 -28.09 17.32
C LEU A 175 13.16 -27.67 17.23
N ILE A 176 12.27 -28.27 18.02
CA ILE A 176 10.83 -27.90 18.04
C ILE A 176 10.65 -26.43 18.43
N HIS A 177 11.33 -25.96 19.48
CA HIS A 177 11.23 -24.56 19.91
C HIS A 177 11.78 -23.59 18.85
N CYS A 178 12.89 -23.94 18.19
CA CYS A 178 13.42 -23.15 17.08
C CYS A 178 12.45 -23.07 15.90
N VAL A 179 11.77 -24.17 15.54
CA VAL A 179 10.76 -24.20 14.48
C VAL A 179 9.56 -23.32 14.85
N ILE A 180 9.07 -23.41 16.09
CA ILE A 180 7.97 -22.56 16.57
C ILE A 180 8.36 -21.08 16.53
N ALA A 181 9.55 -20.72 17.04
CA ALA A 181 10.07 -19.35 16.99
C ALA A 181 10.14 -18.83 15.56
N PHE A 182 10.65 -19.65 14.63
CA PHE A 182 10.77 -19.29 13.22
C PHE A 182 9.40 -19.04 12.58
N LEU A 183 8.43 -19.94 12.77
CA LEU A 183 7.08 -19.79 12.23
C LEU A 183 6.37 -18.57 12.81
N MET A 184 6.50 -18.34 14.12
CA MET A 184 5.86 -17.21 14.79
C MET A 184 6.43 -15.87 14.31
N VAL A 185 7.76 -15.76 14.20
CA VAL A 185 8.42 -14.57 13.65
C VAL A 185 8.03 -14.37 12.19
N GLY A 186 8.05 -15.45 11.39
CA GLY A 186 7.64 -15.41 9.98
C GLY A 186 6.21 -14.88 9.82
N PHE A 187 5.27 -15.38 10.63
CA PHE A 187 3.90 -14.89 10.65
C PHE A 187 3.80 -13.42 11.09
N ASN A 188 4.53 -13.01 12.14
CA ASN A 188 4.54 -11.60 12.56
C ASN A 188 5.04 -10.67 11.45
N ILE A 189 6.14 -11.04 10.79
CA ILE A 189 6.68 -10.28 9.64
C ILE A 189 5.65 -10.24 8.50
N ALA A 190 5.01 -11.35 8.18
CA ALA A 190 4.01 -11.43 7.12
C ALA A 190 2.84 -10.46 7.37
N VAL A 191 2.24 -10.49 8.56
CA VAL A 191 1.17 -9.54 8.96
C VAL A 191 1.66 -8.10 8.86
N LYS A 192 2.88 -7.83 9.32
CA LYS A 192 3.46 -6.49 9.34
C LYS A 192 3.74 -5.93 7.94
N LEU A 193 4.25 -6.77 7.04
CA LEU A 193 4.49 -6.44 5.65
C LEU A 193 3.17 -6.25 4.89
N PHE A 194 2.16 -7.08 5.18
CA PHE A 194 0.82 -6.92 4.62
C PHE A 194 0.26 -5.53 4.94
N PHE A 195 0.12 -5.18 6.22
CA PHE A 195 -0.39 -3.86 6.61
C PHE A 195 0.50 -2.70 6.11
N LYS A 196 1.82 -2.91 6.00
CA LYS A 196 2.71 -1.91 5.39
C LYS A 196 2.40 -1.71 3.91
N SER A 197 2.23 -2.78 3.14
CA SER A 197 1.89 -2.70 1.73
C SER A 197 0.59 -1.94 1.50
N PHE A 198 -0.43 -2.20 2.32
CA PHE A 198 -1.71 -1.45 2.25
C PHE A 198 -1.51 0.05 2.52
N ARG A 199 -0.71 0.42 3.53
CA ARG A 199 -0.36 1.82 3.82
C ARG A 199 0.40 2.48 2.68
N ASP A 200 1.37 1.77 2.11
CA ASP A 200 2.20 2.28 1.03
C ASP A 200 1.36 2.51 -0.25
N GLU A 201 0.42 1.62 -0.56
CA GLU A 201 -0.51 1.77 -1.69
C GLU A 201 -1.44 2.97 -1.52
N GLU A 202 -2.00 3.17 -0.33
CA GLU A 202 -2.84 4.33 -0.03
C GLU A 202 -2.05 5.64 -0.12
N MET A 203 -0.83 5.66 0.44
CA MET A 203 0.05 6.82 0.36
C MET A 203 0.42 7.14 -1.10
N LEU A 204 0.65 6.12 -1.93
CA LEU A 204 0.92 6.29 -3.35
C LEU A 204 -0.27 6.94 -4.08
N LYS A 205 -1.49 6.47 -3.83
CA LYS A 205 -2.72 7.06 -4.40
C LYS A 205 -2.89 8.52 -3.99
N GLU A 206 -2.63 8.84 -2.73
CA GLU A 206 -2.68 10.23 -2.23
C GLU A 206 -1.62 11.12 -2.90
N LEU A 207 -0.39 10.62 -3.05
CA LEU A 207 0.68 11.35 -3.74
C LEU A 207 0.36 11.58 -5.22
N GLU A 208 -0.21 10.58 -5.89
CA GLU A 208 -0.69 10.73 -7.27
C GLU A 208 -1.79 11.80 -7.36
N HIS A 209 -2.76 11.77 -6.43
CA HIS A 209 -3.81 12.78 -6.37
C HIS A 209 -3.24 14.20 -6.18
N GLN A 210 -2.31 14.38 -5.24
CA GLN A 210 -1.65 15.67 -5.00
C GLN A 210 -0.84 16.13 -6.21
N ARG A 211 -0.18 15.21 -6.90
CA ARG A 211 0.54 15.50 -8.15
C ARG A 211 -0.42 15.99 -9.23
N LEU A 212 -1.53 15.30 -9.45
CA LEU A 212 -2.56 15.68 -10.43
C LEU A 212 -3.15 17.06 -10.11
N GLN A 213 -3.42 17.34 -8.83
CA GLN A 213 -3.90 18.66 -8.40
C GLN A 213 -2.87 19.76 -8.66
N SER A 214 -1.59 19.52 -8.36
CA SER A 214 -0.52 20.48 -8.60
C SER A 214 -0.32 20.74 -10.09
N GLU A 215 -0.42 19.70 -10.91
CA GLU A 215 -0.36 19.81 -12.37
C GLU A 215 -1.54 20.61 -12.93
N LEU A 216 -2.76 20.39 -12.42
CA LEU A 216 -3.93 21.20 -12.76
C LEU A 216 -3.74 22.67 -12.35
N GLN A 217 -3.21 22.95 -11.16
CA GLN A 217 -2.92 24.32 -10.73
C GLN A 217 -1.89 25.00 -11.63
N TYR A 218 -0.82 24.30 -11.99
CA TYR A 218 0.18 24.82 -12.93
C TYR A 218 -0.42 25.14 -14.30
N LEU A 219 -1.26 24.24 -14.85
CA LEU A 219 -1.93 24.45 -16.13
C LEU A 219 -2.96 25.60 -16.07
N LYS A 220 -3.55 25.85 -14.90
CA LYS A 220 -4.51 26.94 -14.67
C LYS A 220 -3.85 28.32 -14.70
N TYR A 221 -2.64 28.45 -14.16
CA TYR A 221 -1.94 29.73 -14.01
C TYR A 221 -1.03 30.11 -15.20
N GLN A 222 -1.07 29.37 -16.32
CA GLN A 222 -0.42 29.77 -17.57
C GLN A 222 -1.10 30.97 -18.29
N ILE A 223 -1.87 31.81 -17.58
CA ILE A 223 -2.39 33.04 -18.17
C ILE A 223 -1.21 33.91 -18.57
N ASN A 224 -1.21 34.33 -19.83
CA ASN A 224 -0.08 34.96 -20.46
C ASN A 224 0.27 36.31 -19.82
N PRO A 225 1.43 36.44 -19.15
CA PRO A 225 1.90 37.73 -18.62
C PRO A 225 1.98 38.81 -19.70
N HIS A 226 2.19 38.41 -20.95
CA HIS A 226 2.23 39.29 -22.11
C HIS A 226 0.88 39.96 -22.40
N PHE A 227 -0.25 39.28 -22.14
CA PHE A 227 -1.57 39.91 -22.31
C PHE A 227 -1.68 41.13 -21.38
N PHE A 228 -1.33 40.97 -20.11
CA PHE A 228 -1.39 42.05 -19.12
C PHE A 228 -0.43 43.18 -19.47
N MET A 229 0.82 42.86 -19.83
CA MET A 229 1.80 43.88 -20.23
C MET A 229 1.36 44.66 -21.47
N ASN A 230 0.83 43.98 -22.49
CA ASN A 230 0.33 44.66 -23.69
C ASN A 230 -0.91 45.51 -23.41
N THR A 231 -1.77 45.06 -22.50
CA THR A 231 -2.96 45.81 -22.12
C THR A 231 -2.56 47.10 -21.40
N LEU A 232 -1.58 47.03 -20.49
CA LEU A 232 -1.00 48.21 -19.84
C LEU A 232 -0.36 49.16 -20.86
N ASN A 233 0.38 48.66 -21.84
CA ASN A 233 0.97 49.49 -22.90
C ASN A 233 -0.09 50.21 -23.75
N ASN A 234 -1.20 49.53 -24.08
CA ASN A 234 -2.30 50.17 -24.79
C ASN A 234 -3.02 51.20 -23.93
N ILE A 235 -3.22 50.93 -22.64
CA ILE A 235 -3.76 51.92 -21.71
C ILE A 235 -2.86 53.16 -21.68
N HIS A 236 -1.53 52.97 -21.62
CA HIS A 236 -0.58 54.09 -21.66
C HIS A 236 -0.75 54.93 -22.93
N ALA A 237 -0.86 54.30 -24.11
CA ALA A 237 -1.14 55.02 -25.35
C ALA A 237 -2.51 55.74 -25.34
N LEU A 238 -3.53 55.12 -24.74
CA LEU A 238 -4.85 55.72 -24.60
C LEU A 238 -4.87 56.93 -23.66
N VAL A 239 -3.97 57.02 -22.67
CA VAL A 239 -3.92 58.18 -21.77
C VAL A 239 -3.72 59.48 -22.56
N ASP A 240 -2.89 59.46 -23.59
CA ASP A 240 -2.61 60.64 -24.42
C ASP A 240 -3.70 60.89 -25.49
N ILE A 241 -4.41 59.85 -25.94
CA ILE A 241 -5.40 59.93 -27.03
C ILE A 241 -6.82 60.17 -26.50
N ASP A 242 -7.25 59.35 -25.53
CA ASP A 242 -8.59 59.34 -24.94
C ASP A 242 -8.53 58.90 -23.47
N THR A 243 -8.35 59.89 -22.59
CA THR A 243 -8.28 59.68 -21.14
C THR A 243 -9.53 59.01 -20.56
N GLY A 244 -10.71 59.21 -21.16
CA GLY A 244 -11.96 58.59 -20.72
C GLY A 244 -11.93 57.08 -20.96
N LYS A 245 -11.56 56.70 -22.19
CA LYS A 245 -11.38 55.29 -22.59
C LYS A 245 -10.24 54.63 -21.84
N ALA A 246 -9.15 55.32 -21.53
CA ALA A 246 -8.08 54.81 -20.68
C ALA A 246 -8.59 54.44 -19.27
N LYS A 247 -9.36 55.34 -18.63
CA LYS A 247 -9.94 55.10 -17.31
C LYS A 247 -10.89 53.90 -17.29
N SER A 248 -11.79 53.80 -18.27
CA SER A 248 -12.71 52.65 -18.35
C SER A 248 -11.95 51.33 -18.59
N THR A 249 -10.91 51.35 -19.43
CA THR A 249 -10.07 50.18 -19.72
C THR A 249 -9.31 49.70 -18.48
N ILE A 250 -8.82 50.61 -17.62
CA ILE A 250 -8.19 50.26 -16.34
C ILE A 250 -9.19 49.55 -15.41
N VAL A 251 -10.44 50.02 -15.34
CA VAL A 251 -11.48 49.39 -14.52
C VAL A 251 -11.78 47.98 -15.02
N GLU A 252 -11.91 47.78 -16.33
CA GLU A 252 -12.12 46.45 -16.92
C GLU A 252 -10.93 45.51 -16.65
N LEU A 253 -9.69 46.01 -16.78
CA LEU A 253 -8.49 45.23 -16.46
C LEU A 253 -8.47 44.81 -14.99
N SER A 254 -8.85 45.69 -14.06
CA SER A 254 -8.94 45.39 -12.64
C SER A 254 -9.97 44.28 -12.35
N LYS A 255 -11.12 44.28 -13.05
CA LYS A 255 -12.12 43.20 -12.93
C LYS A 255 -11.56 41.85 -13.38
N LEU A 256 -10.88 41.81 -14.54
CA LEU A 256 -10.22 40.59 -15.02
C LEU A 256 -9.15 40.09 -14.03
N MET A 257 -8.29 40.97 -13.52
CA MET A 257 -7.26 40.59 -12.55
C MET A 257 -7.86 40.05 -11.26
N ARG A 258 -8.93 40.67 -10.74
CA ARG A 258 -9.63 40.19 -9.55
C ARG A 258 -10.18 38.78 -9.75
N TYR A 259 -10.80 38.52 -10.90
CA TYR A 259 -11.30 37.20 -11.23
C TYR A 259 -10.17 36.15 -11.26
N VAL A 260 -9.06 36.46 -11.95
CA VAL A 260 -7.91 35.55 -12.06
C VAL A 260 -7.25 35.26 -10.71
N LEU A 261 -7.09 36.28 -9.85
CA LEU A 261 -6.36 36.15 -8.59
C LEU A 261 -7.18 35.49 -7.48
N TYR A 262 -8.50 35.77 -7.43
CA TYR A 262 -9.33 35.35 -6.29
C TYR A 262 -10.34 34.27 -6.67
N GLU A 263 -11.07 34.45 -7.76
CA GLU A 263 -12.18 33.56 -8.13
C GLU A 263 -11.67 32.30 -8.84
N ALA A 264 -10.71 32.48 -9.76
CA ALA A 264 -10.02 31.40 -10.43
C ALA A 264 -8.99 30.70 -9.54
N SER A 265 -8.99 30.89 -8.21
CA SER A 265 -8.27 30.00 -7.30
C SER A 265 -9.12 28.77 -6.92
N ASN A 266 -10.44 28.89 -6.98
CA ASN A 266 -11.39 27.85 -6.60
C ASN A 266 -11.40 26.65 -7.58
N LYS A 267 -11.82 25.48 -7.09
CA LYS A 267 -11.94 24.26 -7.92
C LYS A 267 -12.97 24.45 -9.04
N THR A 268 -14.09 25.09 -8.70
CA THR A 268 -15.21 25.39 -9.60
C THR A 268 -15.74 26.79 -9.31
N ILE A 269 -16.45 27.37 -10.27
CA ILE A 269 -17.10 28.68 -10.19
C ILE A 269 -18.46 28.62 -10.88
N LEU A 270 -19.33 29.62 -10.66
CA LEU A 270 -20.57 29.74 -11.42
C LEU A 270 -20.28 30.01 -12.90
N LEU A 271 -20.98 29.34 -13.81
CA LEU A 271 -20.89 29.58 -15.25
C LEU A 271 -21.09 31.05 -15.61
N LEU A 272 -22.01 31.73 -14.92
CA LEU A 272 -22.25 33.17 -15.07
C LEU A 272 -20.96 34.00 -14.89
N ARG A 273 -20.09 33.63 -13.95
CA ARG A 273 -18.82 34.33 -13.71
C ARG A 273 -17.82 34.11 -14.84
N GLU A 274 -17.75 32.89 -15.39
CA GLU A 274 -16.89 32.62 -16.55
C GLU A 274 -17.40 33.38 -17.79
N VAL A 275 -18.71 33.42 -18.04
CA VAL A 275 -19.30 34.18 -19.15
C VAL A 275 -18.97 35.66 -19.02
N GLN A 276 -19.19 36.26 -17.84
CA GLN A 276 -18.82 37.66 -17.57
C GLN A 276 -17.33 37.91 -17.77
N PHE A 277 -16.48 36.97 -17.37
CA PHE A 277 -15.04 37.06 -17.58
C PHE A 277 -14.67 37.06 -19.07
N LEU A 278 -15.24 36.13 -19.85
CA LEU A 278 -15.02 36.06 -21.31
C LEU A 278 -15.53 37.30 -22.03
N GLU A 279 -16.70 37.82 -21.65
CA GLU A 279 -17.25 39.06 -22.21
C GLU A 279 -16.32 40.25 -21.97
N ASN A 280 -15.85 40.43 -20.74
CA ASN A 280 -14.93 41.51 -20.39
C ASN A 280 -13.60 41.34 -21.13
N TYR A 281 -13.10 40.11 -21.25
CA TYR A 281 -11.86 39.80 -21.96
C TYR A 281 -11.94 40.12 -23.45
N VAL A 282 -12.99 39.65 -24.15
CA VAL A 282 -13.20 39.93 -25.57
C VAL A 282 -13.36 41.43 -25.80
N THR A 283 -14.08 42.12 -24.92
CA THR A 283 -14.25 43.58 -24.99
C THR A 283 -12.93 44.32 -24.80
N LEU A 284 -12.08 43.89 -23.88
CA LEU A 284 -10.74 44.48 -23.70
C LEU A 284 -9.84 44.23 -24.91
N MET A 285 -9.89 43.01 -25.46
CA MET A 285 -9.11 42.66 -26.64
C MET A 285 -9.56 43.44 -27.87
N SER A 286 -10.86 43.67 -28.05
CA SER A 286 -11.38 44.44 -29.19
C SER A 286 -10.90 45.89 -29.20
N LEU A 287 -10.60 46.49 -28.04
CA LEU A 287 -10.04 47.85 -27.97
C LEU A 287 -8.63 47.97 -28.56
N ARG A 288 -7.91 46.84 -28.69
CA ARG A 288 -6.53 46.81 -29.19
C ARG A 288 -6.45 46.80 -30.71
N TYR A 289 -7.52 46.41 -31.39
CA TYR A 289 -7.51 46.16 -32.82
C TYR A 289 -8.31 47.25 -33.58
N PRO A 290 -7.82 47.69 -34.74
CA PRO A 290 -8.53 48.66 -35.57
C PRO A 290 -9.77 48.07 -36.24
N GLU A 291 -10.61 48.91 -36.84
CA GLU A 291 -11.93 48.56 -37.44
C GLU A 291 -11.91 47.45 -38.50
N LYS A 292 -10.74 47.03 -39.00
CA LYS A 292 -10.58 45.97 -40.00
C LYS A 292 -10.73 44.55 -39.45
N VAL A 293 -10.98 44.40 -38.15
CA VAL A 293 -11.14 43.11 -37.47
C VAL A 293 -12.59 42.97 -37.00
N SER A 294 -13.34 42.04 -37.59
CA SER A 294 -14.69 41.73 -37.15
C SER A 294 -14.64 40.87 -35.88
N ILE A 295 -15.17 41.37 -34.78
CA ILE A 295 -15.20 40.64 -33.50
C ILE A 295 -16.66 40.46 -33.09
N GLU A 296 -17.12 39.22 -33.15
CA GLU A 296 -18.50 38.85 -32.78
C GLU A 296 -18.49 37.98 -31.53
N LYS A 297 -19.41 38.26 -30.61
CA LYS A 297 -19.62 37.46 -29.41
C LYS A 297 -21.10 37.14 -29.24
N ASN A 298 -21.42 35.88 -28.99
CA ASN A 298 -22.76 35.40 -28.70
C ASN A 298 -22.72 34.52 -27.45
N PHE A 299 -23.08 35.12 -26.31
CA PHE A 299 -23.18 34.44 -25.03
C PHE A 299 -24.66 34.35 -24.62
N PRO A 300 -25.04 33.31 -23.87
CA PRO A 300 -26.44 33.14 -23.46
C PRO A 300 -26.85 34.26 -22.49
N LEU A 301 -28.01 34.89 -22.74
CA LEU A 301 -28.55 35.93 -21.85
C LEU A 301 -28.97 35.35 -20.49
N GLU A 302 -29.55 34.16 -20.51
CA GLU A 302 -29.93 33.42 -19.31
C GLU A 302 -28.93 32.29 -19.09
N VAL A 303 -28.14 32.42 -18.02
CA VAL A 303 -27.13 31.45 -17.62
C VAL A 303 -27.64 30.71 -16.39
N PRO A 304 -27.75 29.36 -16.43
CA PRO A 304 -28.19 28.59 -15.27
C PRO A 304 -27.15 28.67 -14.15
N GLU A 305 -27.60 28.47 -12.91
CA GLU A 305 -26.73 28.40 -11.72
C GLU A 305 -25.97 27.07 -11.63
N VAL A 306 -25.13 26.80 -12.63
CA VAL A 306 -24.29 25.61 -12.73
C VAL A 306 -22.83 25.96 -12.47
N GLN A 307 -22.07 24.99 -11.98
CA GLN A 307 -20.66 25.18 -11.71
C GLN A 307 -19.78 24.61 -12.82
N ILE A 308 -18.69 25.30 -13.13
CA ILE A 308 -17.71 24.86 -14.11
C ILE A 308 -16.28 25.12 -13.62
N PRO A 309 -15.28 24.41 -14.15
CA PRO A 309 -13.87 24.76 -13.94
C PRO A 309 -13.57 26.16 -14.52
N PRO A 310 -12.99 27.08 -13.73
CA PRO A 310 -12.70 28.46 -14.19
C PRO A 310 -11.59 28.48 -15.25
N LEU A 311 -11.56 29.52 -16.09
CA LEU A 311 -10.51 29.75 -17.09
C LEU A 311 -10.40 28.62 -18.12
N LEU A 312 -11.48 27.93 -18.43
CA LEU A 312 -11.43 26.80 -19.37
C LEU A 312 -11.41 27.29 -20.81
N PHE A 313 -12.25 28.29 -21.12
CA PHE A 313 -12.48 28.73 -22.49
C PHE A 313 -11.53 29.84 -22.92
N ILE A 314 -10.95 30.55 -21.96
CA ILE A 314 -10.08 31.70 -22.21
C ILE A 314 -8.89 31.36 -23.11
N SER A 315 -8.32 30.16 -22.97
CA SER A 315 -7.17 29.75 -23.77
C SER A 315 -7.51 29.65 -25.27
N PHE A 316 -8.75 29.31 -25.62
CA PHE A 316 -9.19 29.32 -27.02
C PHE A 316 -9.40 30.74 -27.55
N VAL A 317 -10.02 31.60 -26.74
CA VAL A 317 -10.22 33.01 -27.09
C VAL A 317 -8.87 33.72 -27.25
N GLU A 318 -7.92 33.47 -26.35
CA GLU A 318 -6.55 34.01 -26.45
C GLU A 318 -5.86 33.52 -27.73
N ASN A 319 -5.93 32.22 -28.03
CA ASN A 319 -5.36 31.67 -29.27
C ASN A 319 -5.98 32.33 -30.50
N ALA A 320 -7.30 32.54 -30.52
CA ALA A 320 -8.00 33.18 -31.62
C ALA A 320 -7.53 34.62 -31.86
N PHE A 321 -7.33 35.42 -30.81
CA PHE A 321 -6.78 36.77 -30.96
C PHE A 321 -5.29 36.81 -31.33
N LYS A 322 -4.50 35.85 -30.81
CA LYS A 322 -3.07 35.77 -31.07
C LYS A 322 -2.76 35.36 -32.50
N HIS A 323 -3.48 34.39 -33.02
CA HIS A 323 -3.21 33.77 -34.33
C HIS A 323 -4.18 34.21 -35.42
N GLY A 324 -5.38 34.64 -35.05
CA GLY A 324 -6.43 34.93 -36.02
C GLY A 324 -6.55 36.38 -36.46
N VAL A 325 -5.84 37.30 -35.82
CA VAL A 325 -5.91 38.72 -36.16
C VAL A 325 -4.69 39.14 -36.96
N SER A 326 -4.93 39.74 -38.13
CA SER A 326 -3.88 40.31 -38.99
C SER A 326 -4.06 41.80 -39.13
N TYR A 327 -2.97 42.58 -39.01
CA TYR A 327 -3.00 44.02 -39.27
C TYR A 327 -3.04 44.36 -40.77
N ARG A 328 -2.80 43.38 -41.65
CA ARG A 328 -2.63 43.60 -43.10
C ARG A 328 -3.84 43.18 -43.93
N LYS A 329 -4.68 42.29 -43.41
CA LYS A 329 -5.85 41.73 -44.11
C LYS A 329 -7.07 41.83 -43.19
N GLU A 330 -8.25 41.85 -43.79
CA GLU A 330 -9.49 41.64 -43.03
C GLU A 330 -9.40 40.31 -42.29
N SER A 331 -9.79 40.33 -41.02
CA SER A 331 -9.76 39.15 -40.15
C SER A 331 -10.96 39.17 -39.22
N PHE A 332 -11.33 38.00 -38.71
CA PHE A 332 -12.45 37.87 -37.81
C PHE A 332 -12.14 36.95 -36.62
N VAL A 333 -12.83 37.21 -35.51
CA VAL A 333 -12.86 36.37 -34.30
C VAL A 333 -14.31 36.28 -33.82
N HIS A 334 -14.90 35.10 -33.90
CA HIS A 334 -16.27 34.83 -33.49
C HIS A 334 -16.25 33.88 -32.29
N VAL A 335 -16.87 34.29 -31.19
CA VAL A 335 -16.96 33.51 -29.95
C VAL A 335 -18.42 33.23 -29.63
N VAL A 336 -18.79 31.96 -29.54
CA VAL A 336 -20.17 31.53 -29.30
C VAL A 336 -20.20 30.55 -28.13
N MET A 337 -21.12 30.75 -27.20
CA MET A 337 -21.42 29.81 -26.13
C MET A 337 -22.91 29.52 -26.10
N GLN A 338 -23.28 28.24 -26.05
CA GLN A 338 -24.66 27.79 -26.11
C GLN A 338 -24.89 26.62 -25.15
N LEU A 339 -26.04 26.62 -24.49
CA LEU A 339 -26.52 25.48 -23.71
C LEU A 339 -27.21 24.50 -24.66
N GLU A 340 -26.74 23.27 -24.69
CA GLU A 340 -27.34 22.20 -25.49
C GLU A 340 -28.36 21.40 -24.66
N GLU A 341 -29.27 20.71 -25.36
CA GLU A 341 -30.16 19.74 -24.75
C GLU A 341 -29.35 18.62 -24.08
N GLY A 342 -29.72 18.23 -22.85
CA GLY A 342 -29.00 17.19 -22.10
C GLY A 342 -27.92 17.69 -21.12
N ASN A 343 -28.04 18.93 -20.61
CA ASN A 343 -27.16 19.52 -19.59
C ASN A 343 -25.69 19.62 -20.02
N ARG A 344 -25.47 19.96 -21.30
CA ARG A 344 -24.16 20.17 -21.90
C ARG A 344 -23.97 21.62 -22.31
N LEU A 345 -22.73 22.08 -22.28
CA LEU A 345 -22.33 23.41 -22.70
C LEU A 345 -21.44 23.29 -23.94
N ALA A 346 -21.90 23.89 -25.04
CA ALA A 346 -21.14 24.02 -26.26
C ALA A 346 -20.45 25.39 -26.29
N PHE A 347 -19.15 25.38 -26.53
CA PHE A 347 -18.35 26.57 -26.75
C PHE A 347 -17.67 26.45 -28.10
N ARG A 348 -17.89 27.43 -28.97
CA ARG A 348 -17.29 27.52 -30.29
C ARG A 348 -16.49 28.80 -30.42
N CYS A 349 -15.25 28.70 -30.86
CA CYS A 349 -14.40 29.83 -31.17
C CYS A 349 -13.86 29.66 -32.58
N THR A 350 -14.15 30.63 -33.44
CA THR A 350 -13.76 30.60 -34.85
C THR A 350 -12.97 31.86 -35.17
N ASN A 351 -11.86 31.73 -35.88
CA ASN A 351 -11.06 32.86 -36.32
C ASN A 351 -10.47 32.65 -37.71
N SER A 352 -10.04 33.75 -38.35
CA SER A 352 -9.24 33.64 -39.58
C SER A 352 -7.91 32.94 -39.32
N THR A 353 -7.32 32.29 -40.31
CA THR A 353 -5.94 31.77 -40.19
C THR A 353 -4.95 32.92 -40.42
N GLY A 354 -4.04 33.13 -39.48
CA GLY A 354 -2.95 34.10 -39.62
C GLY A 354 -1.95 33.67 -40.68
N THR A 355 -1.31 34.63 -41.36
CA THR A 355 -0.25 34.37 -42.36
C THR A 355 1.13 34.12 -41.73
N SER A 356 1.23 34.06 -40.40
CA SER A 356 2.51 33.89 -39.71
C SER A 356 2.98 32.44 -39.77
N SER A 357 3.96 32.20 -40.66
CA SER A 357 4.78 31.01 -40.82
C SER A 357 5.68 30.70 -39.61
N ASP A 358 5.16 30.76 -38.40
CA ASP A 358 5.84 30.27 -37.19
C ASP A 358 5.22 28.91 -36.82
N GLU A 359 5.54 27.90 -37.64
CA GLU A 359 5.05 26.52 -37.55
C GLU A 359 5.44 25.79 -36.25
N GLN A 360 6.25 26.39 -35.37
CA GLN A 360 6.80 25.68 -34.21
C GLN A 360 6.05 25.85 -32.88
N HIS A 361 5.09 26.78 -32.76
CA HIS A 361 4.53 27.14 -31.44
C HIS A 361 3.01 26.91 -31.25
N HIS A 362 2.28 26.43 -32.26
CA HIS A 362 0.85 26.11 -32.14
C HIS A 362 0.57 24.88 -31.25
N GLY A 363 1.51 23.95 -31.14
CA GLY A 363 1.29 22.66 -30.47
C GLY A 363 1.15 22.72 -28.95
N ILE A 364 1.98 23.52 -28.28
CA ILE A 364 2.12 23.48 -26.81
C ILE A 364 0.84 23.94 -26.10
N GLY A 365 0.18 25.00 -26.61
CA GLY A 365 -1.04 25.54 -26.02
C GLY A 365 -2.22 24.57 -26.12
N LEU A 366 -2.45 24.00 -27.30
CA LEU A 366 -3.55 23.05 -27.52
C LEU A 366 -3.30 21.70 -26.82
N GLU A 367 -2.05 21.25 -26.73
CA GLU A 367 -1.70 20.05 -25.97
C GLU A 367 -1.97 20.22 -24.47
N ASN A 368 -1.61 21.37 -23.90
CA ASN A 368 -1.91 21.70 -22.51
C ASN A 368 -3.41 21.73 -22.23
N ILE A 369 -4.19 22.29 -23.16
CA ILE A 369 -5.67 22.29 -23.07
C ILE A 369 -6.22 20.86 -23.11
N ARG A 370 -5.80 20.03 -24.05
CA ARG A 370 -6.24 18.62 -24.14
C ARG A 370 -5.92 17.85 -22.86
N LYS A 371 -4.71 18.04 -22.32
CA LYS A 371 -4.29 17.42 -21.07
C LYS A 371 -5.16 17.87 -19.90
N ARG A 372 -5.42 19.17 -19.79
CA ARG A 372 -6.30 19.75 -18.76
C ARG A 372 -7.73 19.20 -18.87
N LEU A 373 -8.30 19.13 -20.08
CA LEU A 373 -9.64 18.57 -20.30
C LEU A 373 -9.72 17.11 -19.86
N ARG A 374 -8.71 16.29 -20.21
CA ARG A 374 -8.64 14.88 -19.78
C ARG A 374 -8.54 14.73 -18.26
N LEU A 375 -7.79 15.61 -17.59
CA LEU A 375 -7.69 15.62 -16.13
C LEU A 375 -8.99 16.04 -15.43
N LEU A 376 -9.79 16.91 -16.05
CA LEU A 376 -11.04 17.42 -15.49
C LEU A 376 -12.24 16.51 -15.77
N PHE A 377 -12.36 16.02 -17.00
CA PHE A 377 -13.56 15.33 -17.51
C PHE A 377 -13.30 13.88 -17.93
N GLY A 378 -12.06 13.39 -17.87
CA GLY A 378 -11.72 12.04 -18.33
C GLY A 378 -11.96 11.89 -19.83
N ASN A 379 -12.99 11.13 -20.20
CA ASN A 379 -13.43 10.95 -21.59
C ASN A 379 -14.79 11.62 -21.87
N ASP A 380 -15.41 12.27 -20.88
CA ASP A 380 -16.73 12.91 -21.02
C ASP A 380 -16.58 14.36 -21.48
N TYR A 381 -16.01 14.54 -22.68
CA TYR A 381 -15.98 15.82 -23.38
C TYR A 381 -15.72 15.57 -24.87
N THR A 382 -16.15 16.50 -25.71
CA THR A 382 -15.87 16.49 -27.16
C THR A 382 -15.06 17.74 -27.50
N LEU A 383 -13.87 17.56 -28.06
CA LEU A 383 -13.05 18.67 -28.60
C LEU A 383 -12.80 18.41 -30.08
N SER A 384 -13.38 19.24 -30.95
CA SER A 384 -13.11 19.28 -32.38
C SER A 384 -12.30 20.52 -32.71
N ILE A 385 -11.20 20.32 -33.46
CA ILE A 385 -10.37 21.41 -33.97
C ILE A 385 -10.22 21.17 -35.46
N THR A 386 -10.63 22.16 -36.24
CA THR A 386 -10.64 22.11 -37.70
C THR A 386 -9.91 23.34 -38.22
N GLU A 387 -8.93 23.11 -39.09
CA GLU A 387 -8.15 24.16 -39.75
C GLU A 387 -8.35 24.03 -41.26
N GLU A 388 -8.93 25.08 -41.84
CA GLU A 388 -9.14 25.27 -43.27
C GLU A 388 -8.28 26.45 -43.75
N TYR A 389 -8.15 26.62 -45.07
CA TYR A 389 -7.23 27.59 -45.68
C TYR A 389 -7.35 29.01 -45.10
N ASP A 390 -8.57 29.48 -44.81
CA ASP A 390 -8.86 30.83 -44.30
C ASP A 390 -9.51 30.84 -42.90
N LYS A 391 -9.66 29.68 -42.26
CA LYS A 391 -10.47 29.55 -41.03
C LYS A 391 -9.94 28.48 -40.07
N PHE A 392 -9.79 28.86 -38.81
CA PHE A 392 -9.53 27.98 -37.69
C PHE A 392 -10.78 27.91 -36.80
N ASP A 393 -11.30 26.71 -36.54
CA ASP A 393 -12.53 26.47 -35.80
C ASP A 393 -12.30 25.49 -34.65
N VAL A 394 -12.67 25.91 -33.45
CA VAL A 394 -12.63 25.07 -32.25
C VAL A 394 -14.04 24.92 -31.71
N LEU A 395 -14.47 23.68 -31.51
CA LEU A 395 -15.71 23.32 -30.82
C LEU A 395 -15.38 22.46 -29.60
N LEU A 396 -15.77 22.92 -28.42
CA LEU A 396 -15.69 22.18 -27.18
C LEU A 396 -17.10 21.97 -26.62
N ILE A 397 -17.46 20.71 -26.35
CA ILE A 397 -18.69 20.34 -25.67
C ILE A 397 -18.32 19.63 -24.37
N ILE A 398 -18.82 20.15 -23.24
CA ILE A 398 -18.57 19.58 -21.90
C ILE A 398 -19.89 19.32 -21.16
N PRO A 399 -19.93 18.35 -20.25
CA PRO A 399 -21.02 18.22 -19.29
C PRO A 399 -20.97 19.38 -18.28
N LEU A 400 -22.15 19.86 -17.87
CA LEU A 400 -22.30 20.77 -16.73
C LEU A 400 -22.25 19.96 -15.42
N LEU A 401 -21.54 20.48 -14.41
CA LEU A 401 -21.33 19.82 -13.11
C LEU A 401 -22.47 20.05 -12.13
#